data_AF-D7FVV5-F1
#
_entry.id   AF-D7FVV5-F1
#
_cell.length_a   1.000
_cell.length_b   1.000
_cell.length_c   1.000
_cell.angle_alpha   90.00
_cell.angle_beta   90.00
_cell.angle_gamma   90.00
#
_symmetry.space_group_name_H-M   'P 1'
#
loop_
_entity.id
_entity.type
_entity.pdbx_description
1 polymer ?
#
loop_
_entity_poly.entity_id
_entity_poly.type
_entity_poly.pdbx_seq_one_letter_code
_entity_poly.pdbx_strand_id
1 'polypeptide(L)'
;MGRRKKSTKKIVVKKNTTLDKVFKCPFCNHDKVVECTMNKKEKTARLLCRMCDVNYEMTINYLTEPIDVYTDWIDECEAVNAVDAAAEEHKDDEQFIDDQEIAEG
;
A
#
# COMPACT_ATOMS: atom_id res chain seq x y z
N MET A 1 -60.63 -17.70 -24.23
CA MET A 1 -59.18 -17.94 -24.40
C MET A 1 -58.38 -16.76 -23.82
N GLY A 2 -58.29 -16.67 -22.49
CA GLY A 2 -57.64 -15.53 -21.80
C GLY A 2 -56.14 -15.73 -21.69
N ARG A 3 -55.35 -14.94 -22.44
CA ARG A 3 -53.88 -14.94 -22.40
C ARG A 3 -53.39 -14.42 -21.03
N ARG A 4 -53.03 -15.33 -20.13
CA ARG A 4 -52.34 -14.97 -18.87
C ARG A 4 -50.92 -14.51 -19.20
N LYS A 5 -50.63 -13.22 -19.00
CA LYS A 5 -49.26 -12.67 -19.06
C LYS A 5 -48.44 -13.30 -17.93
N LYS A 6 -47.42 -14.10 -18.28
CA LYS A 6 -46.40 -14.56 -17.33
C LYS A 6 -45.66 -13.34 -16.80
N SER A 7 -45.76 -13.09 -15.49
CA SER A 7 -44.96 -12.11 -14.79
C SER A 7 -43.53 -12.65 -14.64
N THR A 8 -42.65 -12.31 -15.59
CA THR A 8 -41.22 -12.59 -15.45
C THR A 8 -40.64 -11.59 -14.47
N LYS A 9 -40.34 -12.06 -13.25
CA LYS A 9 -39.67 -11.27 -12.22
C LYS A 9 -38.28 -10.90 -12.75
N LYS A 10 -38.02 -9.60 -12.98
CA LYS A 10 -36.71 -9.12 -13.43
C LYS A 10 -35.68 -9.42 -12.33
N ILE A 11 -34.70 -10.26 -12.65
CA ILE A 11 -33.56 -10.54 -11.78
C ILE A 11 -32.73 -9.25 -11.73
N VAL A 12 -32.76 -8.56 -10.59
CA VAL A 12 -31.92 -7.38 -10.36
C VAL A 12 -30.53 -7.88 -9.99
N VAL A 13 -29.63 -7.90 -10.96
CA VAL A 13 -28.21 -8.16 -10.70
C VAL A 13 -27.68 -7.00 -9.88
N LYS A 14 -27.34 -7.25 -8.60
CA LYS A 14 -26.66 -6.27 -7.76
C LYS A 14 -25.31 -5.97 -8.40
N LYS A 15 -25.10 -4.72 -8.79
CA LYS A 15 -23.80 -4.26 -9.31
C LYS A 15 -22.81 -4.33 -8.15
N ASN A 16 -21.71 -5.05 -8.34
CA ASN A 16 -20.63 -5.09 -7.36
C ASN A 16 -20.15 -3.65 -7.13
N THR A 17 -20.17 -3.21 -5.88
CA THR A 17 -19.61 -1.93 -5.47
C THR A 17 -18.13 -1.93 -5.82
N THR A 18 -17.71 -0.99 -6.67
CA THR A 18 -16.29 -0.82 -6.99
C THR A 18 -15.60 -0.25 -5.77
N LEU A 19 -14.53 -0.92 -5.30
CA LEU A 19 -13.66 -0.38 -4.27
C LEU A 19 -13.08 0.96 -4.74
N ASP A 20 -13.06 1.95 -3.86
CA ASP A 20 -12.52 3.27 -4.15
C ASP A 20 -11.01 3.15 -4.40
N LYS A 21 -10.53 3.75 -5.50
CA LYS A 21 -9.12 3.74 -5.91
C LYS A 21 -8.38 5.01 -5.50
N VAL A 22 -8.82 5.62 -4.42
CA VAL A 22 -8.57 7.03 -4.14
C VAL A 22 -7.90 7.13 -2.77
N PHE A 23 -6.58 7.28 -2.78
CA PHE A 23 -5.76 7.24 -1.57
C PHE A 23 -5.10 8.60 -1.28
N LYS A 24 -4.60 8.73 -0.05
CA LYS A 24 -3.83 9.88 0.43
C LYS A 24 -2.36 9.70 0.06
N CYS A 25 -1.66 10.76 -0.29
CA CYS A 25 -0.22 10.66 -0.54
C CYS A 25 0.58 10.85 0.76
N PRO A 26 1.53 9.96 1.12
CA PRO A 26 2.38 10.13 2.30
C PRO A 26 3.37 11.30 2.18
N PHE A 27 3.71 11.72 0.95
CA PHE A 27 4.69 12.79 0.71
C PHE A 27 4.08 14.19 0.73
N CYS A 28 2.98 14.41 -0.02
CA CYS A 28 2.37 15.74 -0.14
C CYS A 28 1.12 15.92 0.73
N ASN A 29 0.73 14.90 1.49
CA ASN A 29 -0.36 14.90 2.46
C ASN A 29 -1.75 15.31 1.89
N HIS A 30 -1.90 15.34 0.56
CA HIS A 30 -3.16 15.61 -0.10
C HIS A 30 -4.01 14.34 -0.18
N ASP A 31 -5.31 14.49 0.08
CA ASP A 31 -6.28 13.41 -0.05
C ASP A 31 -6.69 13.22 -1.51
N LYS A 32 -6.96 11.97 -1.90
CA LYS A 32 -7.56 11.63 -3.20
C LYS A 32 -6.72 11.96 -4.43
N VAL A 33 -5.40 11.99 -4.28
CA VAL A 33 -4.46 12.36 -5.36
C VAL A 33 -3.69 11.18 -5.94
N VAL A 34 -3.68 10.05 -5.25
CA VAL A 34 -2.95 8.85 -5.66
C VAL A 34 -3.85 7.99 -6.54
N GLU A 35 -3.39 7.71 -7.75
CA GLU A 35 -4.06 6.83 -8.69
C GLU A 35 -3.34 5.47 -8.80
N CYS A 36 -4.12 4.39 -8.72
CA CYS A 36 -3.62 3.04 -8.87
C CYS A 36 -3.98 2.45 -10.25
N THR A 37 -2.96 2.10 -11.02
CA THR A 37 -3.06 1.38 -12.30
C THR A 37 -2.56 -0.05 -12.12
N MET A 38 -3.45 -1.03 -12.23
CA MET A 38 -3.09 -2.45 -12.11
C MET A 38 -3.14 -3.14 -13.47
N ASN A 39 -2.02 -3.73 -13.89
CA ASN A 39 -1.95 -4.60 -15.05
C ASN A 39 -1.86 -6.07 -14.62
N LYS A 40 -3.02 -6.72 -14.50
CA LYS A 40 -3.10 -8.14 -14.09
C LYS A 40 -2.46 -9.12 -15.09
N LYS A 41 -2.25 -8.71 -16.35
CA LYS A 41 -1.59 -9.55 -17.38
C LYS A 41 -0.09 -9.62 -17.15
N GLU A 42 0.51 -8.47 -16.86
CA GLU A 42 1.95 -8.34 -16.61
C GLU A 42 2.30 -8.59 -15.14
N LYS A 43 1.29 -8.73 -14.27
CA LYS A 43 1.46 -8.88 -12.82
C LYS A 43 2.17 -7.69 -12.21
N THR A 44 1.85 -6.49 -12.69
CA THR A 44 2.48 -5.25 -12.24
C THR A 44 1.41 -4.24 -11.84
N ALA A 45 1.62 -3.54 -10.74
CA ALA A 45 0.81 -2.39 -10.33
C ALA A 45 1.68 -1.15 -10.16
N ARG A 46 1.12 0.00 -10.50
CA ARG A 46 1.76 1.30 -10.38
C ARG A 46 0.87 2.29 -9.66
N LEU A 47 1.43 2.97 -8.67
CA LEU A 47 0.86 4.14 -8.01
C LEU A 47 1.48 5.41 -8.57
N LEU A 48 0.66 6.44 -8.77
CA LEU A 48 1.11 7.76 -9.19
C LEU A 48 0.36 8.84 -8.42
N CYS A 49 1.10 9.74 -7.76
CA CYS A 49 0.53 10.92 -7.13
C CYS A 49 0.48 12.08 -8.14
N ARG A 50 -0.71 12.66 -8.36
CA ARG A 50 -0.89 13.79 -9.29
C ARG A 50 -0.33 15.13 -8.82
N MET A 51 0.04 15.26 -7.53
CA MET A 51 0.47 16.54 -6.94
C MET A 51 1.99 16.65 -6.80
N CYS A 52 2.66 15.56 -6.44
CA CYS A 52 4.11 15.53 -6.24
C CYS A 52 4.86 14.62 -7.22
N ASP A 53 4.15 14.02 -8.18
CA ASP A 53 4.69 13.15 -9.25
C ASP A 53 5.49 11.92 -8.76
N VAL A 54 5.37 11.57 -7.48
CA VAL A 54 5.95 10.35 -6.93
C VAL A 54 5.26 9.15 -7.56
N ASN A 55 6.07 8.17 -7.97
CA ASN A 55 5.61 6.91 -8.55
C ASN A 55 6.20 5.74 -7.77
N TYR A 56 5.40 4.68 -7.64
CA TYR A 56 5.78 3.43 -7.01
C TYR A 56 5.27 2.27 -7.86
N GLU A 57 6.08 1.24 -8.05
CA GLU A 57 5.76 0.08 -8.87
C GLU A 57 6.08 -1.20 -8.11
N MET A 58 5.18 -2.18 -8.19
CA MET A 58 5.38 -3.47 -7.57
C MET A 58 4.73 -4.61 -8.34
N THR A 59 5.16 -5.82 -8.03
CA THR A 59 4.58 -7.03 -8.60
C THR A 59 3.32 -7.46 -7.86
N ILE A 60 2.26 -7.85 -8.58
CA ILE A 60 0.96 -8.23 -8.02
C ILE A 60 0.50 -9.61 -8.46
N ASN A 61 -0.33 -10.24 -7.64
CA ASN A 61 -1.08 -11.46 -7.96
C ASN A 61 -2.54 -11.13 -8.36
N TYR A 62 -3.34 -12.16 -8.66
CA TYR A 62 -4.75 -12.02 -9.03
C TYR A 62 -5.67 -11.55 -7.89
N LEU A 63 -5.32 -11.94 -6.66
CA LEU A 63 -6.03 -11.62 -5.42
C LEU A 63 -5.74 -10.20 -4.92
N THR A 64 -4.66 -9.59 -5.40
CA THR A 64 -4.23 -8.26 -4.98
C THR A 64 -5.23 -7.21 -5.43
N GLU A 65 -5.60 -6.37 -4.47
CA GLU A 65 -6.47 -5.23 -4.61
C GLU A 65 -5.66 -3.92 -4.59
N PRO A 66 -6.22 -2.79 -5.07
CA PRO A 66 -5.52 -1.51 -5.06
C PRO A 66 -5.08 -1.05 -3.66
N ILE A 67 -5.79 -1.49 -2.62
CA ILE A 67 -5.46 -1.17 -1.23
C ILE A 67 -4.18 -1.89 -0.79
N ASP A 68 -3.99 -3.15 -1.19
CA ASP A 68 -2.78 -3.92 -0.83
C ASP A 68 -1.53 -3.23 -1.38
N VAL A 69 -1.58 -2.76 -2.63
CA VAL A 69 -0.49 -2.01 -3.28
C VAL A 69 -0.19 -0.70 -2.54
N TYR A 70 -1.22 -0.05 -2.00
CA TYR A 70 -1.08 1.18 -1.24
C TYR A 70 -0.49 0.94 0.14
N THR A 71 -0.90 -0.12 0.85
CA THR A 71 -0.35 -0.45 2.17
C THR A 71 1.12 -0.83 2.07
N ASP A 72 1.47 -1.65 1.08
CA ASP A 72 2.87 -2.04 0.86
C ASP A 72 3.73 -0.80 0.55
N TRP A 73 3.21 0.17 -0.20
CA TRP A 73 3.93 1.42 -0.45
C TRP A 73 4.18 2.24 0.84
N ILE A 74 3.21 2.26 1.76
CA ILE A 74 3.38 2.93 3.07
C ILE A 74 4.44 2.21 3.90
N ASP A 75 4.36 0.89 3.98
CA ASP A 75 5.32 0.06 4.73
C ASP A 75 6.76 0.25 4.19
N GLU A 76 6.93 0.31 2.87
CA GLU A 76 8.24 0.58 2.26
C GLU A 76 8.74 2.00 2.57
N CYS A 77 7.86 3.00 2.61
CA CYS A 77 8.23 4.36 3.01
C CYS A 77 8.68 4.40 4.48
N GLU A 78 7.98 3.70 5.36
CA GLU A 78 8.33 3.61 6.78
C GLU A 78 9.65 2.85 6.98
N ALA A 79 9.85 1.74 6.28
CA ALA A 79 11.07 0.95 6.34
C ALA A 79 12.30 1.78 5.94
N VAL A 80 12.24 2.51 4.82
CA VAL A 80 13.34 3.39 4.37
C VAL A 80 13.66 4.46 5.42
N ASN A 81 12.64 5.09 6.00
CA ASN A 81 12.84 6.11 7.04
C ASN A 81 13.38 5.51 8.35
N ALA A 82 13.05 4.25 8.66
CA ALA A 82 13.51 3.56 9.85
C ALA A 82 14.98 3.14 9.75
N VAL A 83 15.49 2.78 8.57
CA VAL A 83 16.93 2.45 8.41
C VAL A 83 17.81 3.67 8.69
N ASP A 84 17.36 4.86 8.31
CA ASP A 84 18.05 6.11 8.62
C ASP A 84 18.05 6.42 10.13
N ALA A 85 17.05 5.93 10.88
CA ALA A 85 16.97 6.09 12.33
C ALA A 85 17.73 4.99 13.11
N ALA A 86 17.66 3.74 12.66
CA ALA A 86 18.28 2.59 13.34
C ALA A 86 19.81 2.53 13.16
N ALA A 87 20.38 3.21 12.17
CA ALA A 87 21.84 3.37 12.04
C ALA A 87 22.48 4.13 13.23
N GLU A 88 21.68 4.83 14.05
CA GLU A 88 22.16 5.48 15.27
C GLU A 88 22.22 4.55 16.48
N GLU A 89 21.49 3.42 16.49
CA GLU A 89 21.39 2.55 17.68
C GLU A 89 22.59 1.59 17.85
N HIS A 90 23.46 1.44 16.84
CA HIS A 90 24.68 0.61 16.95
C HIS A 90 25.87 1.34 17.62
N LYS A 91 25.71 2.58 18.10
CA LYS A 91 26.79 3.28 18.82
C LYS A 91 26.80 3.03 20.33
N ASP A 92 25.72 2.50 20.88
CA ASP A 92 25.56 2.39 22.34
C ASP A 92 26.13 1.07 22.91
N ASP A 93 26.25 -0.01 22.12
CA ASP A 93 26.77 -1.30 22.58
C ASP A 93 28.31 -1.36 22.68
N GLU A 94 29.04 -0.53 21.92
CA GLU A 94 30.52 -0.50 21.96
C GLU A 94 31.07 0.26 23.18
N GLN A 95 30.25 1.06 23.87
CA GLN A 95 30.66 1.82 25.04
C GLN A 95 30.59 1.03 26.36
N PHE A 96 29.89 -0.12 26.40
CA PHE A 96 29.76 -0.92 27.62
C PHE A 96 30.96 -1.85 27.87
N ILE A 97 31.72 -2.21 26.83
CA ILE A 97 32.84 -3.16 26.96
C ILE A 97 34.08 -2.51 27.59
N ASP A 98 34.34 -1.23 27.30
CA ASP A 98 35.57 -0.54 27.72
C ASP A 98 35.63 -0.28 29.24
N ASP A 99 34.48 -0.11 29.91
CA ASP A 99 34.43 0.12 31.37
C ASP A 99 34.60 -1.18 32.20
N GLN A 100 34.22 -2.34 31.65
CA GLN A 100 34.33 -3.62 32.37
C GLN A 100 35.77 -4.18 32.31
N GLU A 101 36.55 -3.84 31.28
CA GLU A 101 37.95 -4.29 31.14
C GLU A 101 38.94 -3.43 31.95
N ILE A 102 38.57 -2.20 32.34
CA ILE A 102 39.37 -1.33 33.21
C ILE A 102 39.17 -1.66 34.70
N ALA A 103 38.02 -2.23 35.09
CA ALA A 103 37.70 -2.51 36.49
C ALA A 103 38.34 -3.80 37.05
N GLU A 104 38.89 -4.67 36.20
CA GLU A 104 39.51 -5.95 36.60
C GLU A 104 41.04 -6.02 36.35
N GLY A 105 41.69 -4.90 36.00
CA GLY A 105 43.15 -4.76 35.86
C GLY A 105 43.81 -4.01 37.01
#